data_AF-A0A6C0JJ02-F1
#
_entry.id   AF-A0A6C0JJ02-F1
#
_cell.length_a   1.000
_cell.length_b   1.000
_cell.length_c   1.000
_cell.angle_alpha   90.00
_cell.angle_beta   90.00
_cell.angle_gamma   90.00
#
_symmetry.space_group_name_H-M   'P 1'
#
loop_
_entity.id
_entity.type
_entity.pdbx_description
1 polymer ?
#
loop_
_entity_poly.entity_id
_entity_poly.type
_entity_poly.pdbx_seq_one_letter_code
_entity_poly.pdbx_strand_id
1 'polypeptide(L)'
;MENKNTKMVQFHCMNLGISLCSWFCVMNNFYIIVCSNIVGVVCFIHLFFVKKNDMLIHHLSVLGMLHYMNNHNDIENIIEIISTILSVKISTIFLALNYLLENTSAVNLKKINNVAFVSTFLYYRIYNYSYYLIFNKNIHNTILIYSRNNFEYFEIYFGLFGLFFLNLYWFCIIIKKILY
;
A
#
# COMPACT_ATOMS: atom_id res chain seq x y z
N MET A 1 33.49 5.57 -0.31
CA MET A 1 32.48 4.67 -0.92
C MET A 1 31.57 4.18 0.18
N GLU A 2 30.38 4.75 0.35
CA GLU A 2 29.37 4.15 1.22
C GLU A 2 28.97 2.78 0.67
N ASN A 3 28.99 1.78 1.53
CA ASN A 3 28.70 0.40 1.19
C ASN A 3 27.25 0.30 0.68
N LYS A 4 27.04 -0.21 -0.54
CA LYS A 4 25.71 -0.34 -1.17
C LYS A 4 24.69 -1.05 -0.25
N ASN A 5 25.16 -1.90 0.66
CA ASN A 5 24.37 -2.59 1.66
C ASN A 5 23.78 -1.66 2.74
N THR A 6 24.46 -0.58 3.15
CA THR A 6 23.94 0.31 4.21
C THR A 6 22.75 1.13 3.73
N LYS A 7 22.79 1.63 2.49
CA LYS A 7 21.67 2.37 1.87
C LYS A 7 20.42 1.51 1.71
N MET A 8 20.61 0.24 1.36
CA MET A 8 19.50 -0.72 1.23
C MET A 8 18.83 -0.98 2.57
N VAL A 9 19.60 -1.21 3.64
CA VAL A 9 19.07 -1.41 4.99
C VAL A 9 18.31 -0.17 5.49
N GLN A 10 18.88 1.03 5.31
CA GLN A 10 18.22 2.28 5.69
C GLN A 10 16.84 2.44 5.00
N PHE A 11 16.76 2.10 3.72
CA PHE A 11 15.52 2.15 2.96
C PHE A 11 14.46 1.17 3.50
N HIS A 12 14.86 -0.06 3.85
CA HIS A 12 13.94 -1.04 4.43
C HIS A 12 13.46 -0.63 5.83
N CYS A 13 14.34 -0.07 6.66
CA CYS A 13 13.97 0.48 7.97
C CYS A 13 12.98 1.65 7.86
N MET A 14 13.18 2.54 6.89
CA MET A 14 12.25 3.65 6.64
C MET A 14 10.86 3.13 6.23
N ASN A 15 10.81 2.17 5.30
CA ASN A 15 9.54 1.54 4.89
C ASN A 15 8.84 0.82 6.04
N LEU A 16 9.60 0.15 6.91
CA LEU A 16 9.08 -0.49 8.11
C LEU A 16 8.46 0.54 9.04
N GLY A 17 9.17 1.63 9.35
CA GLY A 17 8.69 2.70 10.22
C GLY A 17 7.38 3.33 9.72
N ILE A 18 7.31 3.62 8.42
CA ILE A 18 6.09 4.18 7.82
C ILE A 18 4.95 3.16 7.85
N SER A 19 5.22 1.89 7.58
CA SER A 19 4.19 0.85 7.60
C SER A 19 3.64 0.61 9.01
N LEU A 20 4.49 0.68 10.04
CA LEU A 20 4.09 0.63 11.45
C LEU A 20 3.25 1.85 11.84
N CYS A 21 3.65 3.05 11.40
CA CYS A 21 2.89 4.28 11.62
C CYS A 21 1.49 4.18 10.98
N SER A 22 1.41 3.74 9.72
CA SER A 22 0.13 3.53 9.04
C SER A 22 -0.75 2.51 9.75
N TRP A 23 -0.18 1.38 10.21
CA TRP A 23 -0.92 0.40 11.00
C TRP A 23 -1.47 1.01 12.29
N PHE A 24 -0.65 1.75 13.05
CA PHE A 24 -1.07 2.40 14.28
C PHE A 24 -2.22 3.40 14.05
N CYS A 25 -2.12 4.23 13.00
CA CYS A 25 -3.17 5.18 12.63
C CYS A 25 -4.47 4.49 12.22
N VAL A 26 -4.40 3.41 11.45
CA VAL A 26 -5.58 2.62 11.03
C VAL A 26 -6.26 1.97 12.23
N MET A 27 -5.51 1.32 13.12
CA MET A 27 -6.08 0.60 14.28
C MET A 27 -6.77 1.52 15.29
N ASN A 28 -6.29 2.77 15.43
CA ASN A 28 -6.83 3.73 16.39
C ASN A 28 -7.76 4.77 15.74
N ASN A 29 -8.02 4.67 14.43
CA ASN A 29 -8.74 5.66 13.64
C ASN A 29 -8.23 7.11 13.88
N PHE A 30 -6.90 7.25 14.04
CA PHE A 30 -6.28 8.47 14.55
C PHE A 30 -5.34 9.08 13.51
N TYR A 31 -5.53 10.37 13.22
CA TYR A 31 -4.71 11.14 12.27
C TYR A 31 -4.55 10.46 10.89
N ILE A 32 -5.60 9.77 10.41
CA ILE A 32 -5.56 9.03 9.14
C ILE A 32 -5.15 9.93 7.96
N ILE A 33 -5.70 11.14 7.88
CA ILE A 33 -5.37 12.12 6.82
C ILE A 33 -3.91 12.58 6.90
N VAL A 34 -3.41 12.83 8.12
CA VAL A 34 -1.99 13.23 8.30
C VAL A 34 -1.08 12.07 7.90
N CYS A 35 -1.41 10.85 8.31
CA CYS A 35 -0.68 9.65 7.94
C CYS A 35 -0.67 9.44 6.42
N SER A 36 -1.81 9.61 5.75
CA SER A 36 -1.91 9.48 4.30
C SER A 36 -1.06 10.51 3.56
N ASN A 37 -0.99 11.74 4.07
CA ASN A 37 -0.10 12.77 3.52
C ASN A 37 1.39 12.42 3.69
N ILE A 38 1.79 11.89 4.85
CA ILE A 38 3.16 11.39 5.05
C ILE A 38 3.47 10.25 4.06
N VAL A 39 2.52 9.33 3.86
CA VAL A 39 2.64 8.26 2.86
C VAL A 39 2.80 8.84 1.46
N GLY A 40 2.00 9.84 1.08
CA GLY A 40 2.09 10.52 -0.20
C GLY A 40 3.46 11.15 -0.44
N VAL A 41 3.98 11.91 0.54
CA VAL A 41 5.32 12.51 0.46
C VAL A 41 6.40 11.45 0.26
N VAL A 42 6.34 10.33 1.00
CA VAL A 42 7.32 9.26 0.84
C VAL A 42 7.21 8.59 -0.53
N CYS A 43 5.99 8.30 -1.00
CA CYS A 43 5.77 7.73 -2.32
C CYS A 43 6.31 8.66 -3.42
N PHE A 44 6.09 9.97 -3.28
CA PHE A 44 6.62 10.98 -4.21
C PHE A 44 8.15 10.98 -4.23
N ILE A 45 8.80 11.01 -3.05
CA ILE A 45 10.26 10.92 -2.96
C ILE A 45 10.77 9.61 -3.58
N HIS A 46 10.09 8.49 -3.35
CA HIS A 46 10.48 7.20 -3.90
C HIS A 46 10.41 7.13 -5.42
N LEU A 47 9.55 7.90 -6.09
CA LEU A 47 9.49 7.90 -7.56
C LEU A 47 10.85 8.19 -8.20
N PHE A 48 11.68 9.02 -7.57
CA PHE A 48 13.02 9.34 -8.07
C PHE A 48 14.05 8.20 -7.95
N PHE A 49 13.76 7.19 -7.14
CA PHE A 49 14.68 6.08 -6.84
C PHE A 49 14.19 4.71 -7.30
N VAL A 50 12.91 4.60 -7.68
CA VAL A 50 12.31 3.34 -8.13
C VAL A 50 12.81 2.97 -9.52
N LYS A 51 13.33 1.74 -9.65
CA LYS A 51 13.79 1.17 -10.93
C LYS A 51 12.84 0.14 -11.53
N LYS A 52 11.92 -0.41 -10.72
CA LYS A 52 11.00 -1.45 -11.18
C LYS A 52 9.66 -0.84 -11.57
N ASN A 53 9.16 -1.21 -12.76
CA ASN A 53 7.92 -0.66 -13.31
C ASN A 53 6.69 -0.97 -12.44
N ASP A 54 6.66 -2.15 -11.81
CA ASP A 54 5.57 -2.54 -10.92
C ASP A 54 5.47 -1.60 -9.69
N MET A 55 6.61 -1.24 -9.10
CA MET A 55 6.70 -0.26 -8.02
C MET A 55 6.41 1.17 -8.49
N LEU A 56 6.73 1.52 -9.73
CA LEU A 56 6.38 2.83 -10.30
C LEU A 56 4.86 2.96 -10.39
N ILE A 57 4.20 1.96 -10.98
CA ILE A 57 2.74 1.89 -11.08
C ILE A 57 2.11 1.94 -9.68
N HIS A 58 2.66 1.19 -8.71
CA HIS A 58 2.21 1.24 -7.32
C HIS A 58 2.18 2.66 -6.75
N HIS A 59 3.29 3.40 -6.86
CA HIS A 59 3.38 4.74 -6.32
C HIS A 59 2.50 5.73 -7.07
N LEU A 60 2.44 5.65 -8.40
CA LEU A 60 1.57 6.51 -9.20
C LEU A 60 0.09 6.29 -8.87
N SER A 61 -0.33 5.03 -8.71
CA SER A 61 -1.70 4.70 -8.29
C SER A 61 -2.00 5.22 -6.88
N VAL A 62 -1.09 5.05 -5.92
CA VAL A 62 -1.26 5.58 -4.56
C VAL A 62 -1.32 7.11 -4.56
N LEU A 63 -0.42 7.78 -5.30
CA LEU A 63 -0.39 9.24 -5.38
C LEU A 63 -1.65 9.80 -6.02
N GLY A 64 -2.15 9.21 -7.11
CA GLY A 64 -3.40 9.63 -7.75
C GLY A 64 -4.61 9.51 -6.81
N MET A 65 -4.72 8.39 -6.08
CA MET A 65 -5.77 8.24 -5.08
C MET A 65 -5.65 9.30 -3.97
N LEU A 66 -4.45 9.51 -3.42
CA LEU A 66 -4.23 10.48 -2.34
C LEU A 66 -4.46 11.92 -2.80
N HIS A 67 -4.07 12.26 -4.04
CA HIS A 67 -4.32 13.57 -4.62
C HIS A 67 -5.82 13.82 -4.76
N TYR A 68 -6.56 12.87 -5.36
CA TYR A 68 -8.00 12.94 -5.46
C TYR A 68 -8.66 13.15 -4.08
N MET A 69 -8.29 12.35 -3.08
CA MET A 69 -8.88 12.42 -1.73
C MET A 69 -8.58 13.76 -1.06
N ASN A 70 -7.35 14.27 -1.16
CA ASN A 70 -6.99 15.56 -0.56
C ASN A 70 -7.75 16.76 -1.16
N ASN A 71 -8.19 16.65 -2.42
CA ASN A 71 -9.00 17.67 -3.08
C ASN A 71 -10.50 17.55 -2.77
N HIS A 72 -10.92 16.46 -2.13
CA HIS A 72 -12.32 16.12 -1.86
C HIS A 72 -12.53 15.63 -0.41
N ASN A 73 -11.99 16.39 0.55
CA ASN A 73 -12.03 16.05 1.98
C ASN A 73 -13.44 16.00 2.59
N ASP A 74 -14.44 16.49 1.86
CA ASP A 74 -15.87 16.50 2.19
C ASP A 74 -16.62 15.23 1.73
N ILE A 75 -15.94 14.32 1.04
CA ILE A 75 -16.50 13.04 0.60
C ILE A 75 -16.93 12.18 1.79
N GLU A 76 -18.19 11.75 1.77
CA GLU A 76 -18.69 10.69 2.65
C GLU A 76 -17.87 9.41 2.40
N ASN A 77 -17.40 8.76 3.46
CA ASN A 77 -16.54 7.56 3.43
C ASN A 77 -15.07 7.79 3.03
N ILE A 78 -14.58 9.04 2.92
CA ILE A 78 -13.16 9.29 2.62
C ILE A 78 -12.21 8.62 3.62
N ILE A 79 -12.58 8.59 4.90
CA ILE A 79 -11.81 7.94 5.96
C ILE A 79 -11.74 6.43 5.72
N GLU A 80 -12.84 5.79 5.31
CA GLU A 80 -12.89 4.36 4.98
C GLU A 80 -12.00 4.04 3.78
N ILE A 81 -12.03 4.91 2.75
CA ILE A 81 -11.18 4.75 1.57
C ILE A 81 -9.70 4.84 1.95
N ILE A 82 -9.31 5.92 2.64
CA ILE A 82 -7.92 6.13 3.06
C ILE A 82 -7.47 5.02 4.02
N SER A 83 -8.30 4.63 4.99
CA SER A 83 -8.01 3.55 5.93
C SER A 83 -7.75 2.23 5.20
N THR A 84 -8.58 1.90 4.20
CA THR A 84 -8.39 0.70 3.39
C THR A 84 -7.10 0.76 2.57
N ILE A 85 -6.79 1.90 1.96
CA ILE A 85 -5.52 2.11 1.23
C ILE A 85 -4.32 1.98 2.19
N LEU A 86 -4.38 2.55 3.39
CA LEU A 86 -3.30 2.45 4.37
C LEU A 86 -3.14 1.03 4.92
N SER A 87 -4.24 0.27 5.05
CA SER A 87 -4.23 -1.11 5.56
C SER A 87 -3.37 -2.05 4.72
N VAL A 88 -3.20 -1.77 3.41
CA VAL A 88 -2.33 -2.57 2.54
C VAL A 88 -0.87 -2.57 3.01
N LYS A 89 -0.45 -1.54 3.75
CA LYS A 89 0.89 -1.43 4.33
C LYS A 89 1.15 -2.40 5.47
N ILE A 90 0.12 -3.00 6.07
CA ILE A 90 0.29 -3.99 7.15
C ILE A 90 1.09 -5.19 6.62
N SER A 91 0.79 -5.67 5.42
CA SER A 91 1.59 -6.72 4.77
C SER A 91 3.02 -6.27 4.42
N THR A 92 3.23 -4.97 4.19
CA THR A 92 4.57 -4.40 3.94
C THR A 92 5.47 -4.46 5.18
N ILE A 93 4.91 -4.48 6.40
CA ILE A 93 5.67 -4.70 7.64
C ILE A 93 6.42 -6.03 7.55
N PHE A 94 5.71 -7.12 7.26
CA PHE A 94 6.29 -8.46 7.17
C PHE A 94 7.23 -8.59 5.96
N LEU A 95 6.96 -7.88 4.86
CA LEU A 95 7.88 -7.82 3.73
C LEU A 95 9.21 -7.13 4.11
N ALA A 96 9.15 -6.01 4.83
CA ALA A 96 10.35 -5.31 5.30
C ALA A 96 11.14 -6.15 6.33
N LEU A 97 10.44 -6.83 7.23
CA LEU A 97 11.05 -7.77 8.18
C LEU A 97 11.77 -8.92 7.48
N ASN A 98 11.26 -9.42 6.35
CA ASN A 98 11.93 -10.47 5.57
C ASN A 98 13.34 -10.04 5.12
N TYR A 99 13.52 -8.79 4.70
CA TYR A 99 14.82 -8.25 4.33
C TYR A 99 15.77 -8.14 5.53
N LEU A 100 15.26 -7.72 6.69
CA LEU A 100 16.06 -7.63 7.91
C LEU A 100 16.46 -9.01 8.44
N LEU A 101 15.60 -10.01 8.26
CA LEU A 101 15.85 -11.38 8.69
C LEU A 101 16.77 -12.15 7.73
N GLU A 102 16.95 -11.70 6.48
CA GLU A 102 17.62 -12.47 5.40
C GLU A 102 18.98 -13.07 5.83
N ASN A 103 19.80 -12.30 6.54
CA ASN A 103 21.14 -12.72 6.99
C ASN A 103 21.19 -13.34 8.40
N THR A 104 20.03 -13.54 9.03
CA THR A 104 19.96 -14.14 10.38
C THR A 104 19.92 -15.68 10.29
N SER A 105 20.47 -16.35 11.31
CA SER A 105 20.37 -17.81 11.46
C SER A 105 19.01 -18.28 12.00
N ALA A 106 18.08 -17.36 12.26
CA ALA A 106 16.78 -17.65 12.87
C ALA A 106 15.76 -18.22 11.87
N VAL A 107 15.95 -19.48 11.45
CA VAL A 107 15.12 -20.17 10.44
C VAL A 107 13.64 -20.18 10.81
N ASN A 108 13.30 -20.41 12.07
CA ASN A 108 11.90 -20.46 12.52
C ASN A 108 11.21 -19.08 12.43
N LEU A 109 11.91 -17.99 12.78
CA LEU A 109 11.37 -16.64 12.66
C LEU A 109 11.10 -16.28 11.19
N LYS A 110 11.98 -16.68 10.25
CA LYS A 110 11.75 -16.48 8.82
C LYS A 110 10.49 -17.19 8.34
N LYS A 111 10.26 -18.44 8.77
CA LYS A 111 9.05 -19.20 8.41
C LYS A 111 7.78 -18.52 8.94
N ILE A 112 7.79 -18.13 10.22
CA ILE A 112 6.66 -17.43 10.85
C ILE A 112 6.37 -16.11 10.12
N ASN A 113 7.41 -15.32 9.84
CA ASN A 113 7.26 -14.04 9.13
C ASN A 113 6.72 -14.23 7.70
N ASN A 114 7.14 -15.28 6.99
CA ASN A 114 6.60 -15.61 5.66
C ASN A 114 5.11 -15.97 5.71
N VAL A 115 4.70 -16.79 6.69
CA VAL A 115 3.28 -17.11 6.89
C VAL A 115 2.48 -15.85 7.21
N ALA A 116 2.99 -15.01 8.12
CA ALA A 116 2.35 -13.74 8.45
C ALA A 116 2.26 -12.79 7.25
N PHE A 117 3.31 -12.69 6.43
CA PHE A 117 3.31 -11.93 5.19
C PHE A 117 2.21 -12.41 4.25
N VAL A 118 2.14 -13.71 3.95
CA VAL A 118 1.15 -14.26 3.01
C VAL A 118 -0.28 -14.06 3.53
N SER A 119 -0.53 -14.38 4.80
CA SER A 119 -1.86 -14.23 5.41
C SER A 119 -2.32 -12.76 5.41
N THR A 120 -1.44 -11.83 5.78
CA THR A 120 -1.78 -10.39 5.78
C THR A 120 -1.86 -9.81 4.37
N PHE A 121 -1.09 -10.31 3.41
CA PHE A 121 -1.23 -9.93 2.01
C PHE A 121 -2.60 -10.35 1.47
N LEU A 122 -2.98 -11.61 1.67
CA LEU A 122 -4.29 -12.13 1.27
C LEU A 122 -5.43 -11.34 1.92
N TYR A 123 -5.35 -11.09 3.22
CA TYR A 123 -6.41 -10.38 3.92
C TYR A 123 -6.49 -8.90 3.49
N TYR A 124 -5.41 -8.12 3.63
CA TYR A 124 -5.48 -6.68 3.44
C TYR A 124 -5.42 -6.23 1.97
N ARG A 125 -4.59 -6.87 1.13
CA ARG A 125 -4.39 -6.45 -0.27
C ARG A 125 -5.37 -7.08 -1.24
N ILE A 126 -5.88 -8.27 -0.92
CA ILE A 126 -6.84 -8.98 -1.78
C ILE A 126 -8.24 -8.82 -1.22
N TYR A 127 -8.56 -9.45 -0.08
CA TYR A 127 -9.93 -9.47 0.41
C TYR A 127 -10.44 -8.08 0.80
N ASN A 128 -9.75 -7.40 1.73
CA ASN A 128 -10.17 -6.10 2.28
C ASN A 128 -10.24 -5.04 1.18
N TYR A 129 -9.18 -4.94 0.36
CA TYR A 129 -9.14 -4.00 -0.76
C TYR A 129 -10.27 -4.26 -1.77
N SER A 130 -10.53 -5.52 -2.13
CA SER A 130 -11.61 -5.84 -3.08
C SER A 130 -12.98 -5.54 -2.51
N TYR A 131 -13.24 -6.00 -1.29
CA TYR A 131 -14.55 -5.87 -0.65
C TYR A 131 -14.91 -4.41 -0.38
N TYR A 132 -14.01 -3.68 0.27
CA TYR A 132 -14.29 -2.32 0.70
C TYR A 132 -14.12 -1.29 -0.40
N LEU A 133 -13.27 -1.48 -1.41
CA LEU A 133 -13.06 -0.48 -2.47
C LEU A 133 -13.62 -0.89 -3.83
N ILE A 134 -13.31 -2.10 -4.30
CA ILE A 134 -13.59 -2.51 -5.71
C ILE A 134 -15.04 -2.97 -5.90
N PHE A 135 -15.64 -3.60 -4.89
CA PHE A 135 -17.00 -4.11 -4.96
C PHE A 135 -18.00 -3.26 -4.17
N ASN A 136 -17.53 -2.18 -3.54
CA ASN A 136 -18.37 -1.30 -2.75
C ASN A 136 -19.09 -0.28 -3.65
N LYS A 137 -20.35 -0.57 -3.96
CA LYS A 137 -21.20 0.30 -4.79
C LYS A 137 -21.34 1.71 -4.22
N ASN A 138 -21.33 1.87 -2.90
CA ASN A 138 -21.47 3.18 -2.28
C ASN A 138 -20.26 4.05 -2.62
N ILE A 139 -19.05 3.51 -2.53
CA ILE A 139 -17.83 4.25 -2.89
C ILE A 139 -17.83 4.64 -4.37
N HIS A 140 -18.26 3.76 -5.27
CA HIS A 140 -18.35 4.08 -6.70
C HIS A 140 -19.39 5.17 -6.99
N ASN A 141 -20.54 5.13 -6.33
CA ASN A 141 -21.57 6.17 -6.45
C ASN A 141 -21.06 7.50 -5.90
N THR A 142 -20.38 7.48 -4.76
CA THR A 142 -19.76 8.68 -4.18
C THR A 142 -18.73 9.28 -5.12
N ILE A 143 -17.81 8.49 -5.68
CA ILE A 143 -16.84 8.98 -6.67
C ILE A 143 -17.55 9.63 -7.86
N LEU A 144 -18.61 9.00 -8.37
CA LEU A 144 -19.37 9.52 -9.51
C LEU A 144 -20.08 10.85 -9.19
N ILE A 145 -20.57 11.03 -7.97
CA ILE A 145 -21.25 12.27 -7.53
C ILE A 145 -20.24 13.41 -7.34
N TYR A 146 -19.08 13.13 -6.75
CA TYR A 146 -18.13 14.16 -6.33
C TYR A 146 -17.08 14.52 -7.38
N SER A 147 -16.78 13.62 -8.32
CA SER A 147 -15.90 13.93 -9.46
C SER A 147 -16.51 15.03 -10.34
N ARG A 148 -15.80 16.15 -10.46
CA ARG A 148 -16.27 17.34 -11.20
C ARG A 148 -16.03 17.24 -12.70
N ASN A 149 -15.06 16.41 -13.11
CA ASN A 149 -14.64 16.26 -14.49
C ASN A 149 -14.13 14.84 -14.78
N ASN A 150 -13.96 14.54 -16.07
CA ASN A 150 -13.46 13.24 -16.52
C ASN A 150 -12.02 12.94 -16.06
N PHE A 151 -11.23 13.97 -15.78
CA PHE A 151 -9.85 13.80 -15.33
C PHE A 151 -9.79 13.26 -13.90
N GLU A 152 -10.54 13.84 -12.98
CA GLU A 152 -10.66 13.39 -11.59
C GLU A 152 -11.23 11.96 -11.53
N TYR A 153 -12.22 11.66 -12.38
CA TYR A 153 -12.75 10.29 -12.52
C TYR A 153 -11.66 9.32 -12.98
N PHE A 154 -10.92 9.68 -14.04
CA PHE A 154 -9.81 8.86 -14.52
C PHE A 154 -8.73 8.65 -13.44
N GLU A 155 -8.34 9.70 -12.73
CA GLU A 155 -7.31 9.67 -11.69
C GLU A 155 -7.63 8.66 -10.58
N ILE A 156 -8.82 8.76 -9.98
CA ILE A 156 -9.21 7.87 -8.88
C ILE A 156 -9.38 6.43 -9.35
N TYR A 157 -9.97 6.20 -10.52
CA TYR A 157 -10.17 4.85 -11.04
C TYR A 157 -8.87 4.20 -11.53
N PHE A 158 -7.95 4.97 -12.11
CA PHE A 158 -6.59 4.51 -12.39
C PHE A 158 -5.87 4.12 -11.10
N GLY A 159 -6.04 4.92 -10.05
CA GLY A 159 -5.52 4.61 -8.72
C GLY A 159 -6.07 3.30 -8.14
N LEU A 160 -7.40 3.17 -8.07
CA LEU A 160 -8.09 2.02 -7.50
C LEU A 160 -7.82 0.72 -8.27
N PHE A 161 -8.12 0.70 -9.57
CA PHE A 161 -7.97 -0.51 -10.38
C PHE A 161 -6.51 -0.80 -10.70
N GLY A 162 -5.67 0.22 -10.89
CA GLY A 162 -4.23 0.04 -11.09
C GLY A 162 -3.59 -0.67 -9.90
N LEU A 163 -3.91 -0.25 -8.67
CA LEU A 163 -3.41 -0.91 -7.48
C LEU A 163 -4.02 -2.31 -7.27
N PHE A 164 -5.31 -2.48 -7.60
CA PHE A 164 -5.96 -3.79 -7.53
C PHE A 164 -5.33 -4.83 -8.45
N PHE A 165 -5.16 -4.50 -9.74
CA PHE A 165 -4.51 -5.41 -10.68
C PHE A 165 -3.07 -5.70 -10.29
N LEU A 166 -2.36 -4.72 -9.74
CA LEU A 166 -1.02 -4.93 -9.23
C LEU A 166 -0.98 -5.88 -8.03
N ASN A 167 -1.94 -5.76 -7.09
CA ASN A 167 -2.07 -6.69 -5.97
C ASN A 167 -2.38 -8.12 -6.46
N LEU A 168 -3.24 -8.29 -7.47
CA LEU A 168 -3.50 -9.59 -8.10
C LEU A 168 -2.25 -10.15 -8.79
N TYR A 169 -1.51 -9.30 -9.51
CA TYR A 169 -0.25 -9.70 -10.15
C TYR A 169 0.78 -10.21 -9.12
N TRP A 170 0.99 -9.47 -8.03
CA TRP A 170 1.87 -9.90 -6.95
C TRP A 170 1.35 -11.13 -6.23
N PHE A 171 0.04 -11.27 -6.07
CA PHE A 171 -0.56 -12.48 -5.53
C PHE A 171 -0.22 -13.72 -6.37
N CYS A 172 -0.35 -13.63 -7.70
CA CYS A 172 0.05 -14.70 -8.62
C CYS A 172 1.53 -15.08 -8.45
N ILE A 173 2.42 -14.10 -8.27
CA ILE A 173 3.85 -14.35 -8.00
C ILE A 173 4.04 -15.10 -6.68
N ILE A 174 3.34 -14.68 -5.62
CA ILE A 174 3.42 -15.33 -4.29
C ILE A 174 2.98 -16.78 -4.39
N ILE A 175 1.83 -17.06 -5.02
CA ILE A 175 1.31 -18.42 -5.19
C ILE A 175 2.28 -19.29 -6.00
N LYS A 176 2.82 -18.75 -7.10
CA LYS A 176 3.80 -19.48 -7.92
C LYS A 176 5.01 -19.90 -7.09
N LYS A 177 5.52 -19.03 -6.22
CA LYS A 177 6.68 -19.31 -5.34
C LYS A 177 6.39 -20.31 -4.21
N ILE A 178 5.12 -20.47 -3.82
CA ILE A 178 4.72 -21.45 -2.81
C ILE A 178 4.54 -22.84 -3.44
N LEU A 179 4.01 -22.89 -4.67
CA LEU A 179 3.70 -24.15 -5.35
C LEU A 179 4.88 -24.76 -6.11
N TYR A 180 5.82 -23.94 -6.59
CA TYR A 180 6.97 -24.34 -7.41
C TYR A 180 8.27 -23.79 -6.81
#